data_AF-A0A938GWB7-F1
#
_entry.id   AF-A0A938GWB7-F1
#
_cell.length_a   1.000
_cell.length_b   1.000
_cell.length_c   1.000
_cell.angle_alpha   90.00
_cell.angle_beta   90.00
_cell.angle_gamma   90.00
#
_symmetry.space_group_name_H-M   'P 1'
#
loop_
_entity.id
_entity.type
_entity.pdbx_description
1 polymer ?
#
loop_
_entity_poly.entity_id
_entity_poly.type
_entity_poly.pdbx_seq_one_letter_code
_entity_poly.pdbx_strand_id
1 'polypeptide(L)'
;MPRSLPTIVHLDADAFFVSCELALRPDLRGRKCAVGGRERGIISSASYEARACGVYTPMPTQRALQVCPDLVLLPHTAGLYGRVSEQMFDLCESLSPLVQRNSIDEGYLDLGPCGLTAEEEVTARVRGLQGRIWEELQVPVSFGLATNKLVAQVASKLRKPRGFVVVPPGTEAAFLAPLPIGKLPGIGVKTEANLTSTHGIKIVADLLNRPEQELRGI
;
A
#
# COMPACT_ATOMS: atom_id res chain seq x y z
N MET A 1 -6.40 26.06 -0.15
CA MET A 1 -7.07 25.93 -1.45
C MET A 1 -6.89 24.50 -1.94
N PRO A 2 -7.87 23.91 -2.65
CA PRO A 2 -7.68 22.62 -3.29
C PRO A 2 -6.52 22.70 -4.28
N ARG A 3 -5.70 21.63 -4.36
CA ARG A 3 -4.57 21.56 -5.29
C ARG A 3 -5.12 21.43 -6.72
N SER A 4 -4.48 22.11 -7.66
CA SER A 4 -4.81 22.02 -9.10
C SER A 4 -4.20 20.81 -9.80
N LEU A 5 -3.31 20.07 -9.12
CA LEU A 5 -2.62 18.88 -9.62
C LEU A 5 -2.60 17.79 -8.53
N PRO A 6 -2.55 16.50 -8.90
CA PRO A 6 -2.52 15.38 -7.96
C PRO A 6 -1.10 15.17 -7.40
N THR A 7 -0.55 16.18 -6.72
CA THR A 7 0.86 16.19 -6.27
C THR A 7 1.10 15.50 -4.93
N ILE A 8 0.08 14.99 -4.26
CA ILE A 8 0.25 14.16 -3.07
C ILE A 8 0.37 12.71 -3.52
N VAL A 9 1.54 12.13 -3.28
CA VAL A 9 1.87 10.76 -3.65
C VAL A 9 1.91 9.93 -2.39
N HIS A 10 1.22 8.80 -2.38
CA HIS A 10 1.43 7.74 -1.40
C HIS A 10 2.24 6.62 -2.05
N LEU A 11 3.37 6.27 -1.44
CA LEU A 11 4.18 5.10 -1.75
C LEU A 11 3.81 3.98 -0.79
N ASP A 12 3.67 2.77 -1.31
CA ASP A 12 3.52 1.56 -0.50
C ASP A 12 4.27 0.39 -1.16
N ALA A 13 5.29 -0.14 -0.48
CA ALA A 13 6.08 -1.26 -1.00
C ALA A 13 5.32 -2.59 -0.92
N ASP A 14 5.25 -3.28 -2.05
CA ASP A 14 4.41 -4.46 -2.20
C ASP A 14 5.04 -5.67 -1.52
N ALA A 15 4.29 -6.25 -0.56
CA ALA A 15 4.72 -7.42 0.19
C ALA A 15 6.15 -7.26 0.76
N PHE A 16 6.45 -6.07 1.30
CA PHE A 16 7.80 -5.56 1.54
C PHE A 16 8.82 -6.58 2.05
N PHE A 17 8.57 -7.26 3.19
CA PHE A 17 9.59 -8.16 3.75
C PHE A 17 9.93 -9.32 2.81
N VAL A 18 8.93 -9.96 2.19
CA VAL A 18 9.22 -11.06 1.24
C VAL A 18 9.87 -10.53 -0.03
N SER A 19 9.48 -9.33 -0.49
CA SER A 19 10.11 -8.69 -1.64
C SER A 19 11.60 -8.40 -1.40
N CYS A 20 11.97 -7.93 -0.21
CA CYS A 20 13.38 -7.76 0.19
C CYS A 20 14.14 -9.10 0.17
N GLU A 21 13.54 -10.18 0.69
CA GLU A 21 14.17 -11.50 0.68
C GLU A 21 14.31 -12.08 -0.74
N LEU A 22 13.35 -11.80 -1.63
CA LEU A 22 13.36 -12.20 -3.05
C LEU A 22 14.31 -11.34 -3.90
N ALA A 23 14.63 -10.12 -3.47
CA ALA A 23 15.69 -9.32 -4.07
C ALA A 23 17.06 -9.99 -3.91
N LEU A 24 17.32 -10.61 -2.75
CA LEU A 24 18.53 -11.39 -2.48
C LEU A 24 18.52 -12.81 -3.09
N ARG A 25 17.33 -13.32 -3.46
CA ARG A 25 17.14 -14.70 -3.96
C ARG A 25 16.30 -14.70 -5.24
N PRO A 26 16.88 -14.27 -6.38
CA PRO A 26 16.14 -14.14 -7.63
C PRO A 26 15.53 -15.45 -8.13
N ASP A 27 16.14 -16.59 -7.78
CA ASP A 27 15.67 -17.95 -8.09
C ASP A 27 14.32 -18.31 -7.42
N LEU A 28 13.93 -17.58 -6.37
CA LEU A 28 12.67 -17.78 -5.67
C LEU A 28 11.54 -16.87 -6.15
N ARG A 29 11.79 -15.97 -7.10
CA ARG A 29 10.75 -15.10 -7.67
C ARG A 29 9.70 -15.93 -8.40
N GLY A 30 8.43 -15.55 -8.25
CA GLY A 30 7.30 -16.33 -8.79
C GLY A 30 6.96 -17.59 -7.98
N ARG A 31 7.69 -17.89 -6.90
CA ARG A 31 7.35 -18.98 -5.98
C ARG A 31 6.49 -18.48 -4.82
N LYS A 32 5.75 -19.43 -4.24
CA LYS A 32 4.93 -19.22 -3.03
C LYS A 32 5.83 -19.05 -1.81
N CYS A 33 6.34 -17.84 -1.63
CA CYS A 33 7.26 -17.49 -0.56
C CYS A 33 6.55 -16.72 0.56
N ALA A 34 7.01 -16.90 1.79
CA ALA A 34 6.57 -16.12 2.94
C ALA A 34 7.73 -15.91 3.92
N VAL A 35 7.72 -14.78 4.62
CA VAL A 35 8.66 -14.48 5.71
C VAL A 35 7.96 -14.68 7.03
N GLY A 36 8.55 -15.46 7.93
CA GLY A 36 7.98 -15.69 9.25
C GLY A 36 8.79 -16.66 10.11
N GLY A 37 8.42 -16.73 11.39
CA GLY A 37 9.04 -17.66 12.34
C GLY A 37 8.55 -19.10 12.16
N ARG A 38 9.44 -20.09 12.29
CA ARG A 38 9.09 -21.52 12.20
C ARG A 38 8.36 -22.03 13.45
N GLU A 39 8.88 -21.75 14.64
CA GLU A 39 8.34 -22.27 15.90
C GLU A 39 7.40 -21.27 16.56
N ARG A 40 6.11 -21.65 16.70
CA ARG A 40 5.03 -20.78 17.24
C ARG A 40 4.97 -19.39 16.58
N GLY A 41 5.45 -19.29 15.34
CA GLY A 41 5.58 -18.04 14.61
C GLY A 41 4.32 -17.65 13.84
N ILE A 42 4.38 -16.45 13.30
CA ILE A 42 3.41 -15.91 12.35
C ILE A 42 4.10 -15.59 11.04
N ILE A 43 3.32 -15.57 9.95
CA ILE A 43 3.71 -15.02 8.67
C ILE A 43 3.65 -13.49 8.76
N SER A 44 4.80 -12.83 8.67
CA SER A 44 4.92 -11.37 8.68
C SER A 44 4.69 -10.77 7.30
N SER A 45 5.09 -11.46 6.24
CA SER A 45 4.81 -11.09 4.85
C SER A 45 4.70 -12.31 3.96
N ALA A 46 3.88 -12.23 2.93
CA ALA A 46 3.64 -13.32 1.99
C ALA A 46 3.60 -12.77 0.56
N SER A 47 4.22 -13.52 -0.36
CA SER A 47 4.21 -13.26 -1.80
C SER A 47 2.78 -13.29 -2.34
N TYR A 48 2.53 -12.66 -3.48
CA TYR A 48 1.19 -12.66 -4.07
C TYR A 48 0.78 -14.08 -4.50
N GLU A 49 1.74 -14.90 -4.90
CA GLU A 49 1.58 -16.32 -5.19
C GLU A 49 1.13 -17.09 -3.95
N ALA A 50 1.75 -16.84 -2.78
CA ALA A 50 1.32 -17.46 -1.53
C ALA A 50 -0.07 -16.95 -1.08
N ARG A 51 -0.36 -15.66 -1.29
CA ARG A 51 -1.68 -15.05 -1.00
C ARG A 51 -2.78 -15.66 -1.86
N ALA A 52 -2.49 -15.98 -3.11
CA ALA A 52 -3.42 -16.68 -4.00
C ALA A 52 -3.78 -18.09 -3.49
N CYS A 53 -2.90 -18.72 -2.71
CA CYS A 53 -3.19 -19.98 -2.02
C CYS A 53 -3.90 -19.79 -0.65
N GLY A 54 -4.30 -18.57 -0.29
CA GLY A 54 -5.02 -18.27 0.94
C GLY A 54 -4.14 -17.92 2.14
N VAL A 55 -2.81 -17.80 1.97
CA VAL A 55 -1.94 -17.26 3.03
C VAL A 55 -2.24 -15.78 3.23
N TYR A 56 -2.47 -15.36 4.46
CA TYR A 56 -2.69 -13.96 4.84
C TYR A 56 -1.73 -13.54 5.95
N THR A 57 -1.68 -12.23 6.23
CA THR A 57 -0.75 -11.65 7.21
C THR A 57 -1.51 -10.82 8.24
N PRO A 58 -1.32 -11.04 9.56
CA PRO A 58 -0.57 -12.16 10.15
C PRO A 58 -1.40 -13.46 10.15
N MET A 59 -0.79 -14.58 9.74
CA MET A 59 -1.36 -15.94 9.87
C MET A 59 -0.39 -16.82 10.68
N PRO A 60 -0.86 -17.70 11.58
CA PRO A 60 0.01 -18.68 12.23
C PRO A 60 0.76 -19.53 11.20
N THR A 61 2.07 -19.73 11.36
CA THR A 61 2.90 -20.45 10.39
C THR A 61 2.39 -21.87 10.13
N GLN A 62 1.96 -22.58 11.17
CA GLN A 62 1.37 -23.92 11.03
C GLN A 62 0.13 -23.90 10.14
N ARG A 63 -0.72 -22.87 10.26
CA ARG A 63 -1.90 -22.71 9.41
C ARG A 63 -1.50 -22.38 7.98
N ALA A 64 -0.48 -21.55 7.78
CA ALA A 64 0.04 -21.21 6.46
C ALA A 64 0.53 -22.45 5.70
N LEU A 65 1.25 -23.35 6.39
CA LEU A 65 1.70 -24.62 5.82
C LEU A 65 0.56 -25.60 5.55
N GLN A 66 -0.56 -25.52 6.29
CA GLN A 66 -1.75 -26.32 5.98
C GLN A 66 -2.47 -25.84 4.72
N VAL A 67 -2.62 -24.52 4.55
CA VAL A 67 -3.31 -23.96 3.37
C VAL A 67 -2.43 -23.96 2.12
N CYS A 68 -1.10 -23.89 2.30
CA CYS A 68 -0.11 -23.93 1.23
C CYS A 68 1.02 -24.90 1.60
N PRO A 69 0.86 -26.22 1.36
CA PRO A 69 1.83 -27.25 1.76
C PRO A 69 3.24 -27.09 1.18
N ASP A 70 3.37 -26.48 0.01
CA ASP A 70 4.64 -26.21 -0.67
C ASP A 70 5.15 -24.76 -0.48
N LEU A 71 4.67 -24.08 0.57
CA LEU A 71 5.11 -22.74 0.93
C LEU A 71 6.61 -22.71 1.27
N VAL A 72 7.35 -21.85 0.59
CA VAL A 72 8.75 -21.56 0.88
C VAL A 72 8.81 -20.55 2.03
N LEU A 73 9.07 -21.05 3.24
CA LEU A 73 9.23 -20.20 4.41
C LEU A 73 10.67 -19.70 4.55
N LEU A 74 10.83 -18.38 4.45
CA LEU A 74 12.09 -17.66 4.57
C LEU A 74 12.23 -17.10 6.00
N PRO A 75 13.42 -17.23 6.61
CA PRO A 75 13.69 -16.59 7.90
C PRO A 75 13.83 -15.08 7.72
N HIS A 76 13.74 -14.34 8.83
CA HIS A 76 14.06 -12.92 8.82
C HIS A 76 15.56 -12.69 8.63
N THR A 77 15.92 -11.79 7.72
CA THR A 77 17.31 -11.33 7.57
C THR A 77 17.52 -10.06 8.40
N ALA A 78 18.37 -10.14 9.43
CA ALA A 78 18.65 -9.03 10.34
C ALA A 78 19.17 -7.79 9.60
N GLY A 79 18.58 -6.63 9.89
CA GLY A 79 18.94 -5.34 9.30
C GLY A 79 18.60 -5.15 7.81
N LEU A 80 18.14 -6.19 7.10
CA LEU A 80 17.83 -6.08 5.66
C LEU A 80 16.72 -5.06 5.40
N TYR A 81 15.59 -5.20 6.10
CA TYR A 81 14.41 -4.39 5.83
C TYR A 81 14.64 -2.90 6.13
N GLY A 82 15.40 -2.59 7.19
CA GLY A 82 15.77 -1.21 7.53
C GLY A 82 16.64 -0.57 6.45
N ARG A 83 17.69 -1.28 6.00
CA ARG A 83 18.56 -0.78 4.92
C ARG A 83 17.81 -0.57 3.61
N VAL A 84 16.96 -1.51 3.20
CA VAL A 84 16.18 -1.38 1.96
C VAL A 84 15.16 -0.23 2.07
N SER A 85 14.58 -0.02 3.25
CA SER A 85 13.69 1.12 3.49
C SER A 85 14.41 2.46 3.39
N GLU A 86 15.58 2.59 4.03
CA GLU A 86 16.41 3.78 3.93
C GLU A 86 16.73 4.08 2.46
N GLN A 87 17.27 3.12 1.72
CA GLN A 87 17.57 3.28 0.29
C GLN A 87 16.35 3.66 -0.54
N MET A 88 15.19 3.05 -0.28
CA MET A 88 13.95 3.38 -0.99
C MET A 88 13.50 4.82 -0.72
N PHE A 89 13.60 5.28 0.53
CA PHE A 89 13.23 6.66 0.88
C PHE A 89 14.27 7.68 0.42
N ASP A 90 15.56 7.33 0.35
CA ASP A 90 16.59 8.18 -0.25
C ASP A 90 16.27 8.46 -1.74
N LEU A 91 15.77 7.45 -2.47
CA LEU A 91 15.26 7.64 -3.84
C LEU A 91 14.05 8.58 -3.89
N CYS A 92 13.15 8.50 -2.90
CA CYS A 92 12.00 9.40 -2.78
C CYS A 92 12.43 10.85 -2.52
N GLU A 93 13.42 11.05 -1.65
CA GLU A 93 13.96 12.36 -1.29
C GLU A 93 14.71 13.01 -2.45
N SER A 94 15.21 12.23 -3.42
CA SER A 94 15.72 12.77 -4.69
C SER A 94 14.63 13.40 -5.57
N LEU A 95 13.35 13.07 -5.34
CA LEU A 95 12.23 13.57 -6.13
C LEU A 95 11.57 14.81 -5.49
N SER A 96 11.47 14.85 -4.16
CA SER A 96 10.89 15.98 -3.42
C SER A 96 11.57 16.17 -2.07
N PRO A 97 11.76 17.43 -1.61
CA PRO A 97 12.22 17.71 -0.26
C PRO A 97 11.17 17.42 0.82
N LEU A 98 9.90 17.19 0.44
CA LEU A 98 8.80 16.93 1.37
C LEU A 98 8.42 15.46 1.35
N VAL A 99 9.18 14.65 2.10
CA VAL A 99 8.92 13.22 2.31
C VAL A 99 8.52 12.97 3.75
N GLN A 100 7.40 12.27 3.95
CA GLN A 100 6.97 11.78 5.26
C GLN A 100 7.01 10.25 5.25
N ARG A 101 7.89 9.67 6.07
CA ARG A 101 7.94 8.23 6.31
C ARG A 101 6.87 7.85 7.35
N ASN A 102 5.96 6.95 7.00
CA ASN A 102 4.86 6.50 7.87
C ASN A 102 5.18 5.16 8.53
N SER A 103 5.82 4.28 7.79
CA SER A 103 6.35 3.01 8.24
C SER A 103 7.68 2.73 7.52
N ILE A 104 8.19 1.51 7.69
CA ILE A 104 9.37 1.03 6.96
C ILE A 104 9.09 0.86 5.45
N ASP A 105 7.83 0.67 5.05
CA ASP A 105 7.44 0.33 3.69
C ASP A 105 6.43 1.31 3.05
N GLU A 106 5.92 2.29 3.82
CA GLU A 106 4.91 3.23 3.34
C GLU A 106 5.24 4.68 3.74
N GLY A 107 4.87 5.62 2.88
CA GLY A 107 5.10 7.03 3.12
C GLY A 107 4.43 7.94 2.09
N TYR A 108 4.55 9.25 2.32
CA TYR A 108 4.00 10.28 1.44
C TYR A 108 5.09 11.18 0.89
N LEU A 109 4.91 11.59 -0.36
CA LEU A 109 5.68 12.66 -0.98
C LEU A 109 4.72 13.79 -1.37
N ASP A 110 5.15 15.03 -1.16
CA ASP A 110 4.45 16.19 -1.67
C ASP A 110 5.27 16.82 -2.80
N LEU A 111 4.77 16.72 -4.04
CA LEU A 111 5.41 17.28 -5.23
C LEU A 111 4.96 18.73 -5.52
N GLY A 112 4.10 19.31 -4.68
CA GLY A 112 3.65 20.69 -4.78
C GLY A 112 4.77 21.73 -4.92
N PRO A 113 5.86 21.67 -4.12
CA PRO A 113 6.95 22.62 -4.24
C PRO A 113 7.90 22.34 -5.43
N CYS A 114 7.67 21.31 -6.24
CA CYS A 114 8.59 20.88 -7.30
C CYS A 114 8.42 21.64 -8.63
N GLY A 115 7.57 22.68 -8.68
CA GLY A 115 7.38 23.53 -9.86
C GLY A 115 6.71 22.83 -11.05
N LEU A 116 5.94 21.77 -10.79
CA LEU A 116 5.24 21.00 -11.82
C LEU A 116 4.00 21.75 -12.29
N THR A 117 3.74 21.70 -13.60
CA THR A 117 2.67 22.50 -14.24
C THR A 117 1.58 21.66 -14.87
N ALA A 118 1.83 20.36 -15.10
CA ALA A 118 0.89 19.45 -15.74
C ALA A 118 0.82 18.10 -15.00
N GLU A 119 -0.32 17.42 -15.12
CA GLU A 119 -0.53 16.09 -14.51
C GLU A 119 0.38 15.02 -15.13
N GLU A 120 0.68 15.16 -16.42
CA GLU A 120 1.58 14.28 -17.16
C GLU A 120 3.02 14.37 -16.60
N GLU A 121 3.48 15.56 -16.21
CA GLU A 121 4.79 15.75 -15.58
C GLU A 121 4.86 15.08 -14.21
N VAL A 122 3.81 15.25 -13.39
CA VAL A 122 3.67 14.59 -12.09
C VAL A 122 3.74 13.07 -12.28
N THR A 123 2.93 12.54 -13.20
CA THR A 123 2.84 11.12 -13.49
C THR A 123 4.17 10.56 -13.99
N ALA A 124 4.82 11.24 -14.94
CA ALA A 124 6.10 10.81 -15.50
C ALA A 124 7.20 10.73 -14.44
N ARG A 125 7.28 11.71 -13.55
CA ARG A 125 8.28 11.71 -12.46
C ARG A 125 8.07 10.58 -11.47
N VAL A 126 6.84 10.34 -11.03
CA VAL A 126 6.54 9.24 -10.08
C VAL A 126 6.70 7.88 -10.75
N ARG A 127 6.38 7.75 -12.04
CA ARG A 127 6.69 6.54 -12.83
C ARG A 127 8.19 6.30 -12.95
N GLY A 128 8.97 7.36 -13.18
CA GLY A 128 10.44 7.28 -13.16
C GLY A 128 10.97 6.77 -11.82
N LEU A 129 10.43 7.28 -10.70
CA LEU A 129 10.77 6.78 -9.36
C LEU A 129 10.39 5.29 -9.18
N GLN A 130 9.22 4.87 -9.64
CA GLN A 130 8.80 3.45 -9.60
C GLN A 130 9.78 2.55 -10.36
N GLY A 131 10.23 2.99 -11.54
CA GLY A 131 11.25 2.30 -12.33
C GLY A 131 12.59 2.20 -11.60
N ARG A 132 13.09 3.33 -11.09
CA ARG A 132 14.36 3.38 -10.35
C ARG A 132 14.37 2.50 -9.10
N ILE A 133 13.29 2.51 -8.30
CA ILE A 133 13.18 1.62 -7.13
C ILE A 133 13.25 0.15 -7.56
N TRP A 134 12.61 -0.22 -8.67
CA TRP A 134 12.71 -1.58 -9.20
C TRP A 134 14.12 -1.90 -9.70
N GLU A 135 14.74 -1.02 -10.49
CA GLU A 135 16.08 -1.20 -11.05
C GLU A 135 17.14 -1.34 -9.96
N GLU A 136 17.11 -0.46 -8.95
CA GLU A 136 18.14 -0.38 -7.91
C GLU A 136 17.92 -1.38 -6.77
N LEU A 137 16.66 -1.60 -6.35
CA LEU A 137 16.35 -2.38 -5.14
C LEU A 137 15.64 -3.70 -5.44
N GLN A 138 15.12 -3.89 -6.65
CA GLN A 138 14.32 -5.06 -7.03
C GLN A 138 13.10 -5.28 -6.12
N VAL A 139 12.58 -4.20 -5.52
CA VAL A 139 11.38 -4.21 -4.69
C VAL A 139 10.22 -3.58 -5.48
N PRO A 140 9.09 -4.29 -5.67
CA PRO A 140 7.91 -3.70 -6.27
C PRO A 140 7.28 -2.69 -5.32
N VAL A 141 6.86 -1.55 -5.84
CA VAL A 141 6.11 -0.53 -5.09
C VAL A 141 4.85 -0.16 -5.85
N SER A 142 3.80 0.19 -5.11
CA SER A 142 2.56 0.73 -5.65
C SER A 142 2.39 2.19 -5.26
N PHE A 143 1.89 3.00 -6.19
CA PHE A 143 1.70 4.43 -6.00
C PHE A 143 0.23 4.84 -6.15
N GLY A 144 -0.18 5.78 -5.31
CA GLY A 144 -1.44 6.49 -5.44
C GLY A 144 -1.20 7.99 -5.44
N LEU A 145 -1.78 8.71 -6.39
CA LEU A 145 -1.61 10.14 -6.55
C LEU A 145 -2.98 10.83 -6.44
N ALA A 146 -3.05 11.90 -5.64
CA ALA A 146 -4.27 12.68 -5.45
C ALA A 146 -3.94 14.09 -4.95
N THR A 147 -4.98 14.89 -4.64
CA THR A 147 -4.83 16.22 -4.04
C THR A 147 -4.61 16.17 -2.53
N ASN A 148 -4.85 15.03 -1.88
CA ASN A 148 -4.72 14.84 -0.44
C ASN A 148 -4.25 13.43 -0.07
N LYS A 149 -3.76 13.27 1.17
CA LYS A 149 -3.17 12.03 1.68
C LYS A 149 -4.16 10.87 1.73
N LEU A 150 -5.38 11.11 2.19
CA LEU A 150 -6.39 10.05 2.34
C LEU A 150 -6.69 9.38 1.01
N VAL A 151 -6.96 10.16 -0.02
CA VAL A 151 -7.29 9.63 -1.36
C VAL A 151 -6.06 8.98 -2.01
N ALA A 152 -4.88 9.58 -1.88
CA ALA A 152 -3.63 9.00 -2.37
C ALA A 152 -3.34 7.64 -1.73
N GLN A 153 -3.54 7.51 -0.42
CA GLN A 153 -3.36 6.25 0.30
C GLN A 153 -4.32 5.18 -0.20
N VAL A 154 -5.61 5.51 -0.32
CA VAL A 154 -6.61 4.58 -0.87
C VAL A 154 -6.21 4.15 -2.28
N ALA A 155 -5.87 5.10 -3.16
CA ALA A 155 -5.49 4.85 -4.55
C ALA A 155 -4.31 3.87 -4.68
N SER A 156 -3.27 4.01 -3.85
CA SER A 156 -2.09 3.14 -3.89
C SER A 156 -2.39 1.66 -3.57
N LYS A 157 -3.45 1.42 -2.78
CA LYS A 157 -3.81 0.08 -2.29
C LYS A 157 -4.79 -0.66 -3.22
N LEU A 158 -5.40 0.02 -4.20
CA LEU A 158 -6.45 -0.57 -5.05
C LEU A 158 -5.95 -1.54 -6.11
N ARG A 159 -4.77 -1.29 -6.70
CA ARG A 159 -4.27 -2.04 -7.87
C ARG A 159 -2.94 -2.74 -7.61
N LYS A 160 -2.72 -3.16 -6.37
CA LYS A 160 -1.52 -3.91 -5.98
C LYS A 160 -1.48 -5.31 -6.64
N PRO A 161 -0.29 -5.84 -6.99
CA PRO A 161 1.04 -5.22 -6.90
C PRO A 161 1.40 -4.32 -8.09
N ARG A 162 2.45 -3.51 -7.93
CA ARG A 162 2.97 -2.56 -8.93
C ARG A 162 1.89 -1.60 -9.43
N GLY A 163 0.92 -1.33 -8.57
CA GLY A 163 -0.21 -0.45 -8.84
C GLY A 163 0.26 0.98 -9.06
N PHE A 164 -0.49 1.70 -9.86
CA PHE A 164 -0.28 3.12 -10.05
C PHE A 164 -1.62 3.74 -10.42
N VAL A 165 -2.18 4.52 -9.50
CA VAL A 165 -3.51 5.09 -9.64
C VAL A 165 -3.39 6.60 -9.44
N VAL A 166 -3.84 7.36 -10.44
CA VAL A 166 -3.96 8.81 -10.35
C VAL A 166 -5.44 9.15 -10.17
N VAL A 167 -5.74 9.97 -9.16
CA VAL A 167 -7.06 10.53 -8.92
C VAL A 167 -7.01 12.02 -9.26
N PRO A 168 -7.59 12.43 -10.41
CA PRO A 168 -7.55 13.82 -10.83
C PRO A 168 -8.22 14.77 -9.82
N PRO A 169 -7.73 16.01 -9.68
CA PRO A 169 -8.35 17.02 -8.83
C PRO A 169 -9.85 17.21 -9.11
N GLY A 170 -10.65 17.23 -8.05
CA GLY A 170 -12.11 17.39 -8.14
C GLY A 170 -12.88 16.09 -8.40
N THR A 171 -12.20 14.96 -8.60
CA THR A 171 -12.84 13.65 -8.82
C THR A 171 -12.83 12.74 -7.58
N GLU A 172 -12.27 13.22 -6.46
CA GLU A 172 -11.99 12.41 -5.28
C GLU A 172 -13.25 11.79 -4.68
N ALA A 173 -14.34 12.57 -4.58
CA ALA A 173 -15.60 12.08 -4.05
C ALA A 173 -16.18 10.96 -4.93
N ALA A 174 -16.18 11.14 -6.25
CA ALA A 174 -16.65 10.14 -7.20
C ALA A 174 -15.76 8.88 -7.20
N PHE A 175 -14.45 9.04 -7.03
CA PHE A 175 -13.49 7.95 -6.90
C PHE A 175 -13.73 7.11 -5.64
N LEU A 176 -13.99 7.76 -4.49
CA LEU A 176 -14.21 7.06 -3.23
C LEU A 176 -15.60 6.42 -3.12
N ALA A 177 -16.63 7.09 -3.65
CA ALA A 177 -18.04 6.70 -3.50
C ALA A 177 -18.33 5.20 -3.70
N PRO A 178 -17.85 4.52 -4.76
CA PRO A 178 -18.18 3.10 -5.00
C PRO A 178 -17.36 2.12 -4.15
N LEU A 179 -16.37 2.57 -3.38
CA LEU A 179 -15.48 1.68 -2.65
C LEU A 179 -16.15 1.12 -1.40
N PRO A 180 -15.87 -0.14 -1.01
CA PRO A 180 -16.25 -0.68 0.28
C PRO A 180 -15.72 0.19 1.42
N ILE A 181 -16.50 0.31 2.49
CA ILE A 181 -16.17 1.20 3.60
C ILE A 181 -14.85 0.83 4.29
N GLY A 182 -14.50 -0.45 4.36
CA GLY A 182 -13.21 -0.93 4.86
C GLY A 182 -12.00 -0.55 4.02
N LYS A 183 -12.18 0.10 2.86
CA LYS A 183 -11.07 0.69 2.11
C LYS A 183 -10.58 2.01 2.71
N LEU A 184 -11.39 2.68 3.53
CA LEU A 184 -10.95 3.90 4.19
C LEU A 184 -9.92 3.61 5.29
N PRO A 185 -8.82 4.39 5.37
CA PRO A 185 -7.87 4.29 6.46
C PRO A 185 -8.57 4.42 7.82
N GLY A 186 -8.23 3.53 8.76
CA GLY A 186 -8.83 3.49 10.11
C GLY A 186 -10.04 2.55 10.24
N ILE A 187 -10.59 2.04 9.14
CA ILE A 187 -11.72 1.10 9.18
C ILE A 187 -11.20 -0.33 8.98
N GLY A 188 -10.93 -1.01 10.10
CA GLY A 188 -10.52 -2.42 10.10
C GLY A 188 -11.70 -3.39 9.92
N VAL A 189 -11.41 -4.67 9.70
CA VAL A 189 -12.40 -5.74 9.45
C VAL A 189 -13.54 -5.76 10.48
N LYS A 190 -13.23 -5.56 11.76
CA LYS A 190 -14.25 -5.53 12.83
C LYS A 190 -15.17 -4.31 12.72
N THR A 191 -14.60 -3.13 12.46
CA THR A 191 -15.34 -1.89 12.29
C THR A 191 -16.20 -1.93 11.03
N GLU A 192 -15.64 -2.41 9.91
CA GLU A 192 -16.38 -2.62 8.66
C GLU A 192 -17.59 -3.56 8.86
N ALA A 193 -17.37 -4.68 9.54
CA ALA A 193 -18.44 -5.62 9.84
C ALA A 193 -19.56 -4.99 10.68
N ASN A 194 -19.20 -4.20 11.71
CA ASN A 194 -20.16 -3.51 12.56
C ASN A 194 -20.92 -2.38 11.83
N LEU A 195 -20.23 -1.56 11.03
CA LEU A 195 -20.86 -0.53 10.19
C LEU A 195 -21.86 -1.15 9.21
N THR A 196 -21.48 -2.28 8.62
CA THR A 196 -22.34 -3.01 7.68
C THR A 196 -23.55 -3.62 8.38
N SER A 197 -23.35 -4.32 9.51
CA SER A 197 -24.41 -5.09 10.17
C SER A 197 -25.38 -4.22 10.98
N THR A 198 -24.87 -3.21 11.68
CA THR A 198 -25.67 -2.38 12.60
C THR A 198 -26.25 -1.16 11.89
N HIS A 199 -25.50 -0.57 10.97
CA HIS A 199 -25.87 0.72 10.36
C HIS A 199 -26.20 0.60 8.87
N GLY A 200 -25.96 -0.55 8.22
CA GLY A 200 -26.20 -0.72 6.79
C GLY A 200 -25.22 0.06 5.90
N ILE A 201 -24.10 0.51 6.45
CA ILE A 201 -23.06 1.27 5.73
C ILE A 201 -22.07 0.27 5.13
N LYS A 202 -22.12 0.09 3.81
CA LYS A 202 -21.32 -0.89 3.06
C LYS A 202 -20.26 -0.23 2.20
N ILE A 203 -20.61 0.88 1.56
CA ILE A 203 -19.72 1.64 0.68
C ILE A 203 -19.59 3.08 1.16
N VAL A 204 -18.56 3.79 0.69
CA VAL A 204 -18.32 5.19 1.09
C VAL A 204 -19.50 6.09 0.74
N ALA A 205 -20.18 5.85 -0.39
CA ALA A 205 -21.37 6.64 -0.77
C ALA A 205 -22.51 6.57 0.27
N ASP A 206 -22.60 5.49 1.06
CA ASP A 206 -23.62 5.36 2.10
C ASP A 206 -23.42 6.38 3.24
N LEU A 207 -22.19 6.88 3.43
CA LEU A 207 -21.89 7.97 4.35
C LEU A 207 -22.33 9.33 3.82
N LEU A 208 -22.16 9.56 2.51
CA LEU A 208 -22.42 10.85 1.87
C LEU A 208 -23.91 11.22 1.92
N ASN A 209 -24.78 10.22 2.05
CA ASN A 209 -26.23 10.39 2.14
C ASN A 209 -26.73 10.56 3.59
N ARG A 210 -25.85 10.65 4.59
CA ARG A 210 -26.21 10.78 6.00
C ARG A 210 -25.80 12.12 6.60
N PRO A 211 -26.65 12.72 7.46
CA PRO A 211 -26.26 13.90 8.25
C PRO A 211 -25.09 13.59 9.20
N GLU A 212 -24.19 14.55 9.38
CA GLU A 212 -23.05 14.42 10.31
C GLU A 212 -23.49 14.04 11.74
N GLN A 213 -24.64 14.55 12.18
CA GLN A 213 -25.17 14.27 13.52
C GLN A 213 -25.51 12.79 13.72
N GLU A 214 -25.96 12.10 12.67
CA GLU A 214 -26.19 10.65 12.72
C GLU A 214 -24.86 9.89 12.79
N LEU A 215 -23.84 10.39 12.10
CA LEU A 215 -22.52 9.76 12.05
C LEU A 215 -21.74 9.89 13.38
N ARG A 216 -21.98 10.94 14.18
CA ARG A 216 -21.32 11.12 15.49
C ARG A 216 -21.69 10.05 16.53
N GLY A 217 -22.82 9.38 16.34
CA GLY A 217 -23.31 8.31 17.24
C GLY A 217 -22.90 6.89 16.81
N ILE A 218 -22.09 6.78 15.75
CA ILE A 218 -21.59 5.53 15.17
C ILE A 218 -20.11 5.37 15.54
#